data_AF-A0A2G9TAQ8-F1
#
_entry.id   AF-A0A2G9TAQ8-F1
#
_cell.length_a   1.000
_cell.length_b   1.000
_cell.length_c   1.000
_cell.angle_alpha   90.00
_cell.angle_beta   90.00
_cell.angle_gamma   90.00
#
_symmetry.space_group_name_H-M   'P 1'
#
loop_
_entity.id
_entity.type
_entity.pdbx_description
1 polymer ?
#
loop_
_entity_poly.entity_id
_entity_poly.type
_entity_poly.pdbx_seq_one_letter_code
_entity_poly.pdbx_strand_id
1 'polypeptide(L)'
;DQDPAKRLWIHEAVDYRFPSGDRNAHHLKWKNCSTAINKNMRISERGPANKPKQKEVECTYLPREYEEECFRKANKDPAKYAEFMSLKLFEGSWDKFFKEQDAKKKDWLRECLDRRFYVADKFKRDQRWKVCAAACNRNRTKIIGKDGQG
;
A
#
# COMPACT_ATOMS: atom_id res chain seq x y z
N ASP A 1 -29.31 8.22 -15.69
CA ASP A 1 -30.12 8.88 -14.65
C ASP A 1 -30.24 8.04 -13.40
N GLN A 2 -30.14 8.67 -12.23
CA GLN A 2 -30.39 8.01 -10.93
C GLN A 2 -31.90 7.86 -10.72
N ASP A 3 -32.32 6.70 -10.19
CA ASP A 3 -33.72 6.41 -9.85
C ASP A 3 -34.26 7.41 -8.81
N PRO A 4 -35.29 8.22 -9.14
CA PRO A 4 -35.84 9.22 -8.23
C PRO A 4 -36.40 8.63 -6.94
N ALA A 5 -36.96 7.42 -6.98
CA ALA A 5 -37.54 6.77 -5.80
C ALA A 5 -36.45 6.35 -4.81
N LYS A 6 -35.31 5.84 -5.30
CA LYS A 6 -34.16 5.49 -4.47
C LYS A 6 -33.52 6.71 -3.82
N ARG A 7 -33.46 7.82 -4.56
CA ARG A 7 -32.97 9.10 -4.02
C ARG A 7 -33.87 9.57 -2.87
N LEU A 8 -35.18 9.56 -3.08
CA LEU A 8 -36.14 9.99 -2.06
C LEU A 8 -36.05 9.12 -0.80
N TRP A 9 -35.94 7.81 -0.96
CA TRP A 9 -35.78 6.89 0.18
C TRP A 9 -34.51 7.19 1.01
N ILE A 10 -33.37 7.47 0.38
CA ILE A 10 -32.14 7.86 1.10
C ILE A 10 -32.36 9.17 1.86
N HIS A 11 -33.09 10.13 1.27
CA HIS A 11 -33.44 11.38 1.93
C HIS A 11 -34.24 11.14 3.22
N GLU A 12 -35.33 10.40 3.12
CA GLU A 12 -36.20 10.09 4.25
C GLU A 12 -35.47 9.29 5.35
N ALA A 13 -34.68 8.27 4.97
CA ALA A 13 -33.96 7.45 5.92
C ALA A 13 -32.90 8.24 6.72
N VAL A 14 -32.20 9.17 6.07
CA VAL A 14 -31.21 10.03 6.72
C VAL A 14 -31.89 11.08 7.59
N ASP A 15 -32.98 11.68 7.15
CA ASP A 15 -33.73 12.67 7.92
C ASP A 15 -34.39 12.05 9.16
N TYR A 16 -34.91 10.83 9.06
CA TYR A 16 -35.46 10.08 10.19
C TYR A 16 -34.41 9.78 11.28
N ARG A 17 -33.21 9.36 10.86
CA ARG A 17 -32.14 8.96 11.79
C ARG A 17 -31.32 10.13 12.33
N PHE A 18 -31.30 11.24 11.58
CA PHE A 18 -30.57 12.46 11.90
C PHE A 18 -31.47 13.69 11.66
N PRO A 19 -32.46 13.93 12.55
CA PRO A 19 -33.33 15.09 12.43
C PRO A 19 -32.53 16.39 12.59
N SER A 20 -32.89 17.41 11.81
CA SER A 20 -32.26 18.72 11.88
C SER A 20 -33.16 19.70 12.63
N GLY A 21 -32.64 20.39 13.64
CA GLY A 21 -33.41 21.32 14.46
C GLY A 21 -33.74 22.66 13.77
N ASP A 22 -33.02 23.00 12.70
CA ASP A 22 -33.22 24.23 11.96
C ASP A 22 -32.82 24.07 10.47
N ARG A 23 -33.18 25.08 9.67
CA ARG A 23 -32.98 25.08 8.21
C ARG A 23 -31.49 25.08 7.80
N ASN A 24 -30.61 25.69 8.59
CA ASN A 24 -29.18 25.73 8.31
C ASN A 24 -28.54 24.37 8.60
N ALA A 25 -28.91 23.73 9.72
CA ALA A 25 -28.49 22.38 10.04
C ALA A 25 -28.94 21.36 8.97
N HIS A 26 -30.18 21.50 8.47
CA HIS A 26 -30.71 20.68 7.38
C HIS A 26 -29.88 20.85 6.09
N HIS A 27 -29.59 22.10 5.70
CA HIS A 27 -28.81 22.38 4.51
C HIS A 27 -27.36 21.86 4.63
N LEU A 28 -26.71 22.06 5.77
CA LEU A 28 -25.34 21.58 5.99
C LEU A 28 -25.25 20.06 5.98
N LYS A 29 -26.21 19.37 6.62
CA LYS A 29 -26.33 17.91 6.58
C LYS A 29 -26.39 17.41 5.14
N TRP A 30 -27.32 17.95 4.36
CA TRP A 30 -27.49 17.52 2.97
C TRP A 30 -26.30 17.86 2.07
N LYS A 31 -25.63 19.00 2.29
CA LYS A 31 -24.38 19.35 1.60
C LYS A 31 -23.26 18.33 1.87
N ASN A 32 -23.13 17.88 3.11
CA ASN A 32 -22.16 16.86 3.51
C ASN A 32 -22.51 15.48 2.93
N CYS A 33 -23.77 15.07 3.05
CA CYS A 33 -24.27 13.81 2.48
C CYS A 33 -24.10 13.76 0.96
N SER A 34 -24.48 14.82 0.24
CA SER A 34 -24.28 14.92 -1.21
C SER A 34 -22.80 14.84 -1.59
N THR A 35 -21.92 15.46 -0.82
CA THR A 35 -20.46 15.39 -1.04
C THR A 35 -19.95 13.95 -0.85
N ALA A 36 -20.40 13.24 0.19
CA ALA A 36 -20.03 11.85 0.45
C ALA A 36 -20.58 10.89 -0.63
N ILE A 37 -21.84 11.07 -1.02
CA ILE A 37 -22.48 10.29 -2.09
C ILE A 37 -21.75 10.53 -3.42
N ASN A 38 -21.49 11.78 -3.79
CA ASN A 38 -20.75 12.10 -5.02
C ASN A 38 -19.32 11.56 -5.00
N LYS A 39 -18.66 11.55 -3.84
CA LYS A 39 -17.35 10.92 -3.66
C LYS A 39 -17.43 9.40 -3.88
N ASN A 40 -18.46 8.74 -3.33
CA ASN A 40 -18.69 7.31 -3.54
C ASN A 40 -19.06 7.00 -4.99
N MET A 41 -19.84 7.86 -5.65
CA MET A 41 -20.15 7.73 -7.08
C MET A 41 -18.88 7.86 -7.93
N ARG A 42 -17.97 8.80 -7.64
CA ARG A 42 -16.65 8.88 -8.29
C ARG A 42 -15.76 7.66 -8.00
N ILE A 43 -15.93 7.03 -6.84
CA ILE A 43 -15.25 5.77 -6.49
C ILE A 43 -15.89 4.57 -7.22
N SER A 44 -17.17 4.65 -7.58
CA SER A 44 -17.92 3.61 -8.30
C SER A 44 -17.89 3.76 -9.83
N GLU A 45 -17.69 4.97 -10.36
CA GLU A 45 -17.41 5.25 -11.77
C GLU A 45 -15.98 4.87 -12.16
N ARG A 46 -15.08 4.81 -11.17
CA ARG A 46 -14.03 3.80 -11.22
C ARG A 46 -14.79 2.48 -11.07
N GLY A 47 -15.01 1.73 -12.15
CA GLY A 47 -15.55 0.36 -12.08
C GLY A 47 -14.66 -0.54 -11.19
N PRO A 48 -14.60 -1.87 -11.37
CA PRO A 48 -13.41 -2.56 -10.86
C PRO A 48 -12.26 -1.77 -11.47
N ALA A 49 -11.45 -1.12 -10.63
CA ALA A 49 -10.37 -0.35 -11.18
C ALA A 49 -9.70 -1.32 -12.16
N ASN A 50 -9.36 -0.83 -13.35
CA ASN A 50 -8.03 -1.13 -13.81
C ASN A 50 -7.09 -0.71 -12.65
N LYS A 51 -7.06 -1.48 -11.54
CA LYS A 51 -5.83 -1.89 -10.90
C LYS A 51 -5.06 -2.27 -12.13
N PRO A 52 -4.01 -1.53 -12.55
CA PRO A 52 -3.10 -2.10 -13.53
C PRO A 52 -2.87 -3.51 -12.99
N LYS A 53 -3.29 -4.56 -13.73
CA LYS A 53 -3.23 -5.96 -13.28
C LYS A 53 -1.94 -6.03 -12.50
N GLN A 54 -2.01 -6.12 -11.16
CA GLN A 54 -0.80 -6.03 -10.36
C GLN A 54 -0.02 -7.22 -10.85
N LYS A 55 0.94 -6.98 -11.75
CA LYS A 55 1.68 -8.04 -12.41
C LYS A 55 2.22 -8.82 -11.23
N GLU A 56 1.85 -10.10 -11.17
CA GLU A 56 2.30 -10.94 -10.08
C GLU A 56 3.80 -10.76 -9.94
N VAL A 57 4.29 -10.68 -8.70
CA VAL A 57 5.73 -10.65 -8.48
C VAL A 57 6.28 -11.94 -9.08
N GLU A 58 7.14 -11.81 -10.08
CA GLU A 58 7.79 -12.97 -10.67
C GLU A 58 8.81 -13.45 -9.65
N CYS A 59 8.49 -14.56 -8.99
CA CYS A 59 9.21 -15.07 -7.84
C CYS A 59 10.48 -15.81 -8.30
N THR A 60 11.44 -15.08 -8.86
CA THR A 60 12.67 -15.62 -9.47
C THR A 60 13.70 -16.06 -8.44
N TYR A 61 13.87 -15.27 -7.36
CA TYR A 61 14.92 -15.52 -6.36
C TYR A 61 14.38 -15.99 -5.00
N LEU A 62 13.08 -15.85 -4.76
CA LEU A 62 12.43 -16.27 -3.53
C LEU A 62 11.18 -17.08 -3.87
N PRO A 63 10.79 -18.06 -3.05
CA PRO A 63 9.51 -18.73 -3.18
C PRO A 63 8.35 -17.74 -3.06
N ARG A 64 7.27 -18.00 -3.81
CA ARG A 64 6.05 -17.17 -3.76
C ARG A 64 5.47 -17.07 -2.35
N GLU A 65 5.41 -18.19 -1.64
CA GLU A 65 4.88 -18.24 -0.27
C GLU A 65 5.65 -17.32 0.68
N TYR A 66 6.98 -17.27 0.52
CA TYR A 66 7.83 -16.41 1.33
C TYR A 66 7.57 -14.93 1.03
N GLU A 67 7.44 -14.57 -0.24
CA GLU A 67 7.10 -13.20 -0.65
C GLU A 67 5.73 -12.77 -0.12
N GLU A 68 4.72 -13.63 -0.23
CA GLU A 68 3.36 -13.36 0.25
C GLU A 68 3.31 -13.21 1.78
N GLU A 69 4.05 -14.05 2.50
CA GLU A 69 4.17 -13.92 3.96
C GLU A 69 4.85 -12.60 4.34
N CYS A 70 5.91 -12.21 3.64
CA CYS A 70 6.59 -10.92 3.84
C CYS A 70 5.62 -9.76 3.57
N PHE A 71 4.83 -9.83 2.50
CA PHE A 71 3.84 -8.82 2.16
C PHE A 71 2.76 -8.70 3.23
N ARG A 72 2.25 -9.83 3.73
CA ARG A 72 1.27 -9.86 4.82
C ARG A 72 1.83 -9.26 6.10
N LYS A 73 3.04 -9.67 6.52
CA LYS A 73 3.71 -9.17 7.74
C LYS A 73 4.08 -7.69 7.65
N ALA A 74 4.40 -7.21 6.45
CA ALA A 74 4.74 -5.82 6.23
C ALA A 74 3.55 -4.87 6.47
N ASN A 75 2.31 -5.36 6.45
CA ASN A 75 1.11 -4.57 6.74
C ASN A 75 1.07 -3.23 5.99
N LYS A 76 1.22 -3.29 4.65
CA LYS A 76 1.25 -2.12 3.75
C LYS A 76 2.46 -1.18 3.93
N ASP A 77 3.47 -1.55 4.71
CA ASP A 77 4.74 -0.80 4.82
C ASP A 77 5.79 -1.33 3.82
N PRO A 78 6.15 -0.56 2.78
CA PRO A 78 7.15 -1.00 1.80
C PRO A 78 8.55 -1.18 2.39
N ALA A 79 8.92 -0.43 3.43
CA ALA A 79 10.23 -0.54 4.04
C ALA A 79 10.38 -1.86 4.81
N LYS A 80 9.36 -2.25 5.57
CA LYS A 80 9.31 -3.57 6.23
C LYS A 80 9.27 -4.72 5.23
N TYR A 81 8.51 -4.56 4.15
CA TYR A 81 8.50 -5.56 3.08
C TYR A 81 9.89 -5.77 2.49
N ALA A 82 10.60 -4.69 2.15
CA ALA A 82 11.98 -4.76 1.66
C ALA A 82 12.94 -5.37 2.69
N GLU A 83 12.77 -5.02 3.97
CA GLU A 83 13.53 -5.59 5.08
C GLU A 83 13.34 -7.12 5.15
N PHE A 84 12.12 -7.64 5.15
CA PHE A 84 11.89 -9.09 5.22
C PHE A 84 12.35 -9.86 3.97
N MET A 85 12.14 -9.26 2.79
CA MET A 85 12.58 -9.85 1.53
C MET A 85 14.11 -9.92 1.46
N SER A 86 14.81 -8.85 1.89
CA SER A 86 16.26 -8.79 1.84
C SER A 86 16.96 -9.77 2.80
N LEU A 87 16.30 -10.19 3.89
CA LEU A 87 16.81 -11.25 4.76
C LEU A 87 17.09 -12.53 3.97
N LYS A 88 16.08 -13.02 3.24
CA LYS A 88 16.22 -14.28 2.49
C LYS A 88 16.96 -14.08 1.16
N LEU A 89 16.78 -12.93 0.52
CA LEU A 89 17.37 -12.66 -0.79
C LEU A 89 18.92 -12.57 -0.75
N PHE A 90 19.46 -12.02 0.34
CA PHE A 90 20.89 -11.84 0.57
C PHE A 90 21.42 -12.75 1.68
N GLU A 91 20.74 -13.87 1.93
CA GLU A 91 21.21 -14.89 2.85
C GLU A 91 22.64 -15.32 2.49
N GLY A 92 23.55 -15.24 3.47
CA GLY A 92 24.97 -15.52 3.29
C GLY A 92 25.85 -14.35 2.79
N SER A 93 25.28 -13.17 2.50
CA SER A 93 26.04 -11.97 2.14
C SER A 93 25.72 -10.75 3.00
N TRP A 94 25.17 -10.96 4.20
CA TRP A 94 24.77 -9.88 5.11
C TRP A 94 25.95 -9.06 5.67
N ASP A 95 27.19 -9.55 5.52
CA ASP A 95 28.43 -8.83 5.82
C ASP A 95 28.58 -7.54 4.99
N LYS A 96 28.04 -7.56 3.77
CA LYS A 96 28.13 -6.47 2.77
C LYS A 96 26.99 -5.47 2.91
N PHE A 97 27.27 -4.20 2.64
CA PHE A 97 26.21 -3.19 2.55
C PHE A 97 25.30 -3.47 1.36
N PHE A 98 24.06 -2.99 1.42
CA PHE A 98 23.10 -3.11 0.33
C PHE A 98 23.67 -2.62 -1.01
N LYS A 99 24.50 -1.56 -1.03
CA LYS A 99 25.15 -1.07 -2.26
C LYS A 99 26.07 -2.11 -2.93
N GLU A 100 26.68 -2.99 -2.14
CA GLU A 100 27.66 -4.02 -2.55
C GLU A 100 27.01 -5.37 -2.85
N GLN A 101 25.70 -5.50 -2.59
CA GLN A 101 24.94 -6.70 -2.94
C GLN A 101 24.79 -6.85 -4.46
N ASP A 102 24.47 -8.08 -4.89
CA ASP A 102 24.23 -8.44 -6.28
C ASP A 102 23.23 -7.48 -6.97
N ALA A 103 23.63 -6.94 -8.11
CA ALA A 103 22.84 -5.96 -8.86
C ALA A 103 21.49 -6.52 -9.32
N LYS A 104 21.46 -7.76 -9.81
CA LYS A 104 20.24 -8.39 -10.32
C LYS A 104 19.24 -8.63 -9.19
N LYS A 105 19.70 -9.07 -8.03
CA LYS A 105 18.85 -9.24 -6.84
C LYS A 105 18.27 -7.91 -6.35
N LYS A 106 19.06 -6.82 -6.36
CA LYS A 106 18.57 -5.47 -6.01
C LYS A 106 17.51 -4.97 -6.97
N ASP A 107 17.74 -5.12 -8.28
CA ASP A 107 16.79 -4.70 -9.30
C ASP A 107 15.49 -5.50 -9.19
N TRP A 108 15.60 -6.80 -8.97
CA TRP A 108 14.44 -7.65 -8.71
C TRP A 108 13.64 -7.23 -7.47
N LEU A 109 14.32 -6.93 -6.35
CA LEU A 109 13.65 -6.43 -5.14
C LEU A 109 12.92 -5.11 -5.39
N ARG A 110 13.53 -4.22 -6.20
CA ARG A 110 12.92 -2.95 -6.62
C ARG A 110 11.65 -3.20 -7.44
N GLU A 111 11.68 -4.14 -8.39
CA GLU A 111 10.49 -4.51 -9.15
C GLU A 111 9.38 -5.07 -8.27
N CYS A 112 9.72 -5.91 -7.29
CA CYS A 112 8.75 -6.45 -6.33
C CYS A 112 8.02 -5.32 -5.58
N LEU A 113 8.78 -4.32 -5.11
CA LEU A 113 8.24 -3.13 -4.45
C LEU A 113 7.35 -2.32 -5.37
N ASP A 114 7.76 -2.13 -6.63
CA ASP A 114 7.00 -1.35 -7.61
C ASP A 114 5.68 -2.04 -7.99
N ARG A 115 5.65 -3.37 -8.02
CA ARG A 115 4.43 -4.16 -8.26
C ARG A 115 3.48 -4.16 -7.05
N ARG A 116 4.00 -4.43 -5.84
CA ARG A 116 3.18 -4.50 -4.62
C ARG A 116 2.71 -3.13 -4.12
N PHE A 117 3.57 -2.12 -4.24
CA PHE A 117 3.32 -0.75 -3.83
C PHE A 117 3.39 0.14 -5.07
N TYR A 118 2.39 0.13 -5.93
CA TYR A 118 2.44 0.96 -7.13
C TYR A 118 2.41 2.45 -6.79
N VAL A 119 3.36 3.22 -7.33
CA VAL A 119 3.39 4.68 -7.26
C VAL A 119 3.67 5.22 -8.66
N ALA A 120 2.72 6.01 -9.18
CA ALA A 120 2.82 6.58 -10.52
C ALA A 120 3.92 7.64 -10.62
N ASP A 121 4.10 8.44 -9.56
CA ASP A 121 5.08 9.50 -9.49
C ASP A 121 6.51 8.93 -9.35
N LYS A 122 7.37 9.26 -10.32
CA LYS A 122 8.76 8.78 -10.36
C LYS A 122 9.57 9.24 -9.14
N PHE A 123 9.41 10.49 -8.73
CA PHE A 123 10.16 11.06 -7.61
C PHE A 123 9.79 10.37 -6.29
N LYS A 124 8.48 10.15 -6.05
CA LYS A 124 7.99 9.40 -4.87
C LYS A 124 8.44 7.95 -4.88
N ARG A 125 8.48 7.31 -6.06
CA ARG A 125 8.98 5.94 -6.21
C ARG A 125 10.47 5.83 -5.89
N ASP A 126 11.28 6.77 -6.38
CA ASP A 126 12.72 6.82 -6.08
C ASP A 126 12.98 7.15 -4.60
N GLN A 127 12.19 8.05 -4.01
CA GLN A 127 12.26 8.35 -2.58
C GLN A 127 11.94 7.12 -1.72
N ARG A 128 10.89 6.37 -2.07
CA ARG A 128 10.58 5.09 -1.41
C ARG A 128 11.74 4.11 -1.53
N TRP A 129 12.31 3.97 -2.72
CA TRP A 129 13.42 3.05 -2.93
C TRP A 129 14.60 3.35 -2.01
N LYS A 130 14.97 4.62 -1.83
CA LYS A 130 16.01 5.03 -0.87
C LYS A 130 15.69 4.58 0.55
N VAL A 131 14.44 4.74 1.00
CA VAL A 131 13.99 4.30 2.33
C VAL A 131 14.06 2.77 2.45
N CYS A 132 13.63 2.04 1.42
CA CYS A 132 13.67 0.57 1.40
C CYS A 132 15.10 0.03 1.40
N ALA A 133 16.00 0.62 0.60
CA ALA A 133 17.42 0.27 0.57
C ALA A 133 18.09 0.51 1.93
N ALA A 134 17.74 1.61 2.62
CA ALA A 134 18.19 1.87 3.98
C ALA A 134 17.64 0.85 4.99
N ALA A 135 16.38 0.41 4.83
CA ALA A 135 15.79 -0.63 5.68
C ALA A 135 16.49 -1.98 5.51
N CYS A 136 16.91 -2.34 4.29
CA CYS A 136 17.68 -3.56 4.04
C CYS A 136 19.02 -3.56 4.81
N ASN A 137 19.69 -2.41 4.94
CA ASN A 137 20.91 -2.29 5.74
C ASN A 137 20.68 -2.50 7.25
N ARG A 138 19.45 -2.36 7.77
CA ARG A 138 19.17 -2.64 9.19
C ARG A 138 19.32 -4.12 9.52
N ASN A 139 19.09 -5.01 8.56
CA ASN A 139 19.29 -6.44 8.73
C ASN A 139 20.76 -6.79 8.98
N ARG A 140 21.68 -6.10 8.30
CA ARG A 140 23.12 -6.22 8.56
C ARG A 140 23.43 -5.95 10.03
N THR A 141 22.95 -4.86 10.60
CA THR A 141 23.15 -4.55 12.02
C THR A 141 22.49 -5.58 12.94
N LYS A 142 21.30 -6.09 12.60
CA LYS A 142 20.58 -7.08 13.42
C LYS A 142 21.25 -8.45 13.42
N ILE A 143 21.91 -8.83 12.33
CA ILE A 143 22.53 -10.14 12.18
C ILE A 143 23.98 -10.09 12.65
N ILE A 144 24.80 -9.18 12.12
CA ILE A 144 26.20 -9.01 12.57
C ILE A 144 26.25 -8.56 14.04
N GLY A 145 25.30 -7.75 14.50
CA GLY A 145 25.22 -7.33 15.90
C GLY A 145 24.69 -8.41 16.85
N LYS A 146 24.13 -9.52 16.34
CA LYS A 146 23.73 -10.67 17.16
C LYS A 146 24.83 -11.69 17.39
N ASP A 147 25.84 -11.74 16.51
CA ASP A 147 27.05 -12.56 16.73
C ASP A 147 28.02 -11.95 17.76
N GLY A 148 27.60 -10.90 18.48
CA GLY A 148 28.38 -10.19 19.48
C GLY A 148 27.73 -10.08 20.86
N GLN A 149 26.85 -11.01 21.25
CA GLN A 149 26.45 -11.17 22.66
C GLN A 149 26.91 -12.54 23.16
N GLY A 150 27.89 -12.50 24.05
CA GLY A 150 28.36 -13.62 24.86
C GLY A 150 27.50 -13.89 26.07
#